data_AF-A0A956AE75-F1
#
_entry.id   AF-A0A956AE75-F1
#
_cell.length_a   1.000
_cell.length_b   1.000
_cell.length_c   1.000
_cell.angle_alpha   90.00
_cell.angle_beta   90.00
_cell.angle_gamma   90.00
#
_symmetry.space_group_name_H-M   'P 1'
#
loop_
_entity.id
_entity.type
_entity.pdbx_description
1 polymer ?
#
loop_
_entity_poly.entity_id
_entity_poly.type
_entity_poly.pdbx_seq_one_letter_code
_entity_poly.pdbx_strand_id
1 'polypeptide(L)'
;YSFLMNYFGTAYFYEVLHAHYGFATRWNVNHVPLFLYFVTVAYFATYYALMTLGYRFLARWLRRRSIWLFRVAVGLLPFAIALLESLLNANPFMKSLYCFDDLRFGLWFGTLLYGAWLLMVMPFWIRLEEPEGDRGLSRALIGALAAAMLCICVAEGIKWRIAPQVTTVRYGHVGLRDYGPGVCLEPRRR
;
A
#
# COMPACT_ATOMS: atom_id res chain seq x y z
N TYR A 1 -10.07 -8.27 0.92
CA TYR A 1 -8.72 -7.70 1.13
C TYR A 1 -8.75 -6.18 1.12
N SER A 2 -9.03 -5.51 -0.01
CA SER A 2 -8.96 -4.03 -0.12
C SER A 2 -9.74 -3.28 0.95
N PHE A 3 -10.96 -3.72 1.26
CA PHE A 3 -11.80 -3.11 2.29
C PHE A 3 -11.17 -3.15 3.68
N LEU A 4 -10.58 -4.30 4.06
CA LEU A 4 -9.88 -4.44 5.35
C LEU A 4 -8.65 -3.53 5.40
N MET A 5 -7.89 -3.46 4.30
CA MET A 5 -6.70 -2.62 4.24
C MET A 5 -7.02 -1.11 4.21
N ASN A 6 -8.18 -0.69 3.72
CA ASN A 6 -8.61 0.70 3.90
C ASN A 6 -9.01 0.95 5.36
N TYR A 7 -9.77 0.03 5.96
CA TYR A 7 -10.25 0.21 7.32
C TYR A 7 -9.09 0.25 8.34
N PHE A 8 -8.14 -0.69 8.26
CA PHE A 8 -7.04 -0.80 9.22
C PHE A 8 -5.74 -0.16 8.72
N GLY A 9 -5.46 -0.24 7.42
CA GLY A 9 -4.18 0.19 6.84
C GLY A 9 -4.06 1.70 6.63
N THR A 10 -5.16 2.42 6.40
CA THR A 10 -5.08 3.87 6.12
C THR A 10 -4.59 4.68 7.32
N ALA A 11 -4.85 4.23 8.55
CA ALA A 11 -4.35 4.90 9.76
C ALA A 11 -2.81 5.03 9.76
N TYR A 12 -2.07 4.07 9.22
CA TYR A 12 -0.61 4.15 9.15
C TYR A 12 -0.13 5.31 8.26
N PHE A 13 -0.86 5.61 7.20
CA PHE A 13 -0.54 6.76 6.34
C PHE A 13 -0.70 8.07 7.13
N TYR A 14 -1.73 8.20 7.95
CA TYR A 14 -1.95 9.41 8.77
C TYR A 14 -0.96 9.52 9.94
N GLU A 15 -0.79 8.43 10.68
CA GLU A 15 -0.10 8.46 11.97
C GLU A 15 1.42 8.35 11.83
N VAL A 16 1.91 7.60 10.83
CA VAL A 16 3.34 7.32 10.64
C VAL A 16 3.92 8.12 9.48
N LEU A 17 3.25 8.13 8.33
CA LEU A 17 3.74 8.84 7.14
C LEU A 17 3.32 10.31 7.09
N HIS A 18 2.49 10.76 8.03
CA HIS A 18 1.93 12.12 8.06
C HIS A 18 1.34 12.52 6.70
N ALA A 19 0.61 11.59 6.08
CA ALA A 19 -0.08 11.82 4.83
C ALA A 19 -1.41 12.53 5.07
N HIS A 20 -1.79 13.39 4.12
CA HIS A 20 -2.97 14.23 4.19
C HIS A 20 -3.88 14.00 2.99
N TYR A 21 -5.17 13.86 3.25
CA TYR A 21 -6.20 13.51 2.28
C TYR A 21 -7.16 14.69 2.10
N GLY A 22 -7.06 15.38 0.97
CA GLY A 22 -7.89 16.53 0.59
C GLY A 22 -9.22 16.14 -0.08
N PHE A 23 -9.89 15.09 0.36
CA PHE A 23 -11.16 14.68 -0.25
C PHE A 23 -12.36 15.42 0.37
N ALA A 24 -13.14 16.10 -0.47
CA ALA A 24 -14.37 16.78 -0.08
C ALA A 24 -15.57 15.82 0.10
N THR A 25 -15.45 14.81 0.96
CA THR A 25 -16.43 13.73 1.12
C THR A 25 -17.21 13.82 2.43
N ARG A 26 -18.53 13.57 2.39
CA ARG A 26 -19.39 13.52 3.59
C ARG A 26 -19.45 12.12 4.21
N TRP A 27 -19.31 11.09 3.38
CA TRP A 27 -19.43 9.70 3.78
C TRP A 27 -18.04 9.12 4.00
N ASN A 28 -17.68 8.94 5.27
CA ASN A 28 -16.38 8.41 5.67
C ASN A 28 -16.59 7.24 6.64
N VAL A 29 -15.82 6.17 6.47
CA VAL A 29 -15.82 4.99 7.35
C VAL A 29 -14.42 4.88 7.94
N ASN A 30 -14.33 4.90 9.28
CA ASN A 30 -13.08 4.98 10.02
C ASN A 30 -12.13 6.07 9.50
N HIS A 31 -12.68 7.27 9.31
CA HIS A 31 -11.95 8.42 8.78
C HIS A 31 -11.36 8.27 7.36
N VAL A 32 -11.82 7.27 6.61
CA VAL A 32 -11.48 7.06 5.19
C VAL A 32 -12.72 7.32 4.34
N PRO A 33 -12.64 8.14 3.27
CA PRO A 33 -13.74 8.32 2.34
C PRO A 33 -14.28 7.00 1.78
N LEU A 34 -15.61 6.80 1.85
CA LEU A 34 -16.24 5.53 1.47
C LEU A 34 -15.92 5.12 0.03
N PHE A 35 -15.81 6.08 -0.90
CA PHE A 35 -15.50 5.79 -2.30
C PHE A 35 -14.12 5.14 -2.48
N LEU A 36 -13.15 5.41 -1.59
CA LEU A 36 -11.81 4.81 -1.67
C LEU A 36 -11.86 3.29 -1.44
N TYR A 37 -12.78 2.78 -0.63
CA TYR A 37 -12.95 1.33 -0.44
C TYR A 37 -13.24 0.60 -1.76
N PHE A 38 -13.96 1.25 -2.67
CA PHE A 38 -14.28 0.70 -3.99
C PHE A 38 -13.15 0.96 -4.99
N VAL A 39 -12.63 2.19 -5.05
CA VAL A 39 -11.54 2.56 -5.97
C VAL A 39 -10.30 1.71 -5.70
N THR A 40 -9.98 1.44 -4.45
CA THR A 40 -8.82 0.63 -4.06
C THR A 40 -8.92 -0.84 -4.49
N VAL A 41 -10.10 -1.35 -4.83
CA VAL A 41 -10.22 -2.67 -5.47
C VAL A 41 -9.50 -2.68 -6.81
N ALA A 42 -9.84 -1.74 -7.69
CA ALA A 42 -9.18 -1.60 -8.99
C ALA A 42 -7.70 -1.20 -8.85
N TYR A 43 -7.41 -0.31 -7.89
CA TYR A 43 -6.05 0.13 -7.60
C TYR A 43 -5.13 -1.03 -7.21
N PHE A 44 -5.50 -1.81 -6.18
CA PHE A 44 -4.69 -2.94 -5.74
C PHE A 44 -4.68 -4.08 -6.78
N ALA A 45 -5.79 -4.32 -7.49
CA ALA A 45 -5.81 -5.29 -8.59
C ALA A 45 -4.76 -4.93 -9.67
N THR A 46 -4.58 -3.65 -9.97
CA THR A 46 -3.55 -3.18 -10.91
C THR A 46 -2.14 -3.51 -10.39
N TYR A 47 -1.88 -3.33 -9.10
CA TYR A 47 -0.59 -3.67 -8.49
C TYR A 47 -0.28 -5.15 -8.61
N TYR A 48 -1.26 -5.99 -8.28
CA TYR A 48 -1.06 -7.42 -8.38
C TYR A 48 -0.91 -7.89 -9.84
N ALA A 49 -1.65 -7.31 -10.78
CA ALA A 49 -1.48 -7.60 -12.20
C ALA A 49 -0.07 -7.24 -12.70
N LEU A 50 0.46 -6.06 -12.33
CA LEU A 50 1.83 -5.65 -12.66
C LEU A 50 2.87 -6.56 -11.99
N MET A 51 2.66 -6.95 -10.73
CA MET A 51 3.55 -7.88 -10.03
C MET A 51 3.53 -9.27 -10.68
N THR A 52 2.38 -9.78 -11.11
CA THR A 52 2.33 -11.06 -11.85
C THR A 52 3.07 -10.95 -13.18
N LEU A 53 2.85 -9.88 -13.94
CA LEU A 53 3.55 -9.67 -15.21
C LEU A 53 5.07 -9.64 -15.01
N GLY A 54 5.53 -8.88 -14.01
CA GLY A 54 6.93 -8.82 -13.61
C GLY A 54 7.47 -10.18 -13.16
N TYR A 55 6.72 -10.93 -12.35
CA TYR A 55 7.08 -12.28 -11.92
C TYR A 55 7.28 -13.22 -13.12
N ARG A 56 6.32 -13.27 -14.05
CA ARG A 56 6.39 -14.12 -15.25
C ARG A 56 7.56 -13.75 -16.15
N PHE A 57 7.79 -12.45 -16.32
CA PHE A 57 8.95 -11.94 -17.05
C PHE A 57 10.26 -12.41 -16.39
N LEU A 58 10.45 -12.16 -15.10
CA LEU A 58 11.66 -12.57 -14.37
C LEU A 58 11.83 -14.10 -14.36
N ALA A 59 10.74 -14.85 -14.25
CA ALA A 59 10.76 -16.32 -14.28
C ALA A 59 11.22 -16.87 -15.64
N ARG A 60 10.89 -16.20 -16.75
CA ARG A 60 11.34 -16.58 -18.09
C ARG A 60 12.82 -16.28 -18.30
N TRP A 61 13.31 -15.16 -17.79
CA TRP A 61 14.67 -14.67 -18.05
C TRP A 61 15.73 -15.14 -17.05
N LEU A 62 15.41 -15.12 -15.75
CA LEU A 62 16.38 -15.34 -14.68
C LEU A 62 16.32 -16.73 -14.08
N ARG A 63 15.14 -17.38 -14.03
CA ARG A 63 14.97 -18.66 -13.32
C ARG A 63 15.89 -19.78 -13.84
N ARG A 64 16.13 -19.82 -15.16
CA ARG A 64 17.04 -20.78 -15.79
C ARG A 64 18.52 -20.39 -15.67
N ARG A 65 18.82 -19.10 -15.44
CA ARG A 65 20.20 -18.59 -15.33
C ARG A 65 20.74 -18.68 -13.90
N SER A 66 19.94 -18.25 -12.92
CA SER A 66 20.29 -18.31 -11.50
C SER A 66 19.05 -18.18 -10.64
N ILE A 67 18.80 -19.20 -9.80
CA ILE A 67 17.68 -19.19 -8.85
C ILE A 67 17.81 -18.08 -7.80
N TRP A 68 19.04 -17.72 -7.42
CA TRP A 68 19.31 -16.65 -6.46
C TRP A 68 18.96 -15.29 -7.05
N LEU A 69 19.41 -14.99 -8.27
CA LEU A 69 19.05 -13.74 -8.96
C LEU A 69 17.54 -13.63 -9.16
N PHE A 70 16.88 -14.74 -9.52
CA PHE A 70 15.42 -14.77 -9.62
C PHE A 70 14.73 -14.44 -8.30
N ARG A 71 15.14 -15.07 -7.19
CA ARG A 71 14.54 -14.82 -5.85
C ARG A 71 14.72 -13.37 -5.41
N VAL A 72 15.92 -12.82 -5.59
CA VAL A 72 16.20 -11.41 -5.25
C VAL A 72 15.35 -10.47 -6.11
N ALA A 73 15.31 -10.68 -7.42
CA ALA A 73 14.53 -9.82 -8.31
C ALA A 73 13.02 -9.88 -8.02
N VAL A 74 12.49 -11.07 -7.74
CA VAL A 74 11.09 -11.24 -7.33
C VAL A 74 10.81 -10.58 -5.98
N GLY A 75 11.75 -10.68 -5.02
CA GLY A 75 11.63 -10.00 -3.72
C GLY A 75 11.68 -8.47 -3.80
N LEU A 76 12.35 -7.91 -4.81
CA LEU A 76 12.41 -6.46 -5.04
C LEU A 76 11.18 -5.91 -5.80
N LEU A 77 10.44 -6.76 -6.50
CA LEU A 77 9.29 -6.35 -7.31
C LEU A 77 8.20 -5.62 -6.52
N PRO A 78 7.79 -6.07 -5.31
CA PRO A 78 6.84 -5.35 -4.46
C PRO A 78 7.30 -3.93 -4.10
N PHE A 79 8.60 -3.75 -3.82
CA PHE A 79 9.17 -2.44 -3.50
C PHE A 79 9.23 -1.52 -4.72
N ALA A 80 9.47 -2.08 -5.91
CA ALA A 80 9.41 -1.29 -7.16
C ALA A 80 7.98 -0.78 -7.43
N ILE A 81 6.95 -1.60 -7.17
CA ILE A 81 5.55 -1.17 -7.29
C ILE A 81 5.18 -0.15 -6.22
N ALA A 82 5.60 -0.35 -4.96
CA ALA A 82 5.37 0.63 -3.90
C ALA A 82 6.06 1.97 -4.20
N LEU A 83 7.28 1.96 -4.74
CA LEU A 83 7.98 3.18 -5.14
C LEU A 83 7.23 3.90 -6.28
N LEU A 84 6.79 3.14 -7.29
CA LEU A 84 6.00 3.69 -8.38
C LEU A 84 4.71 4.32 -7.87
N GLU A 85 4.00 3.65 -6.97
CA GLU A 85 2.80 4.18 -6.30
C GLU A 85 3.10 5.51 -5.59
N SER A 86 4.15 5.55 -4.78
CA SER A 86 4.47 6.73 -3.97
C SER A 86 4.88 7.91 -4.85
N LEU A 87 5.59 7.65 -5.96
CA LEU A 87 5.93 8.67 -6.97
C LEU A 87 4.69 9.17 -7.72
N LEU A 88 3.75 8.29 -8.07
CA LEU A 88 2.50 8.68 -8.73
C LEU A 88 1.60 9.50 -7.80
N ASN A 89 1.58 9.19 -6.51
CA ASN A 89 0.84 9.95 -5.51
C ASN A 89 1.52 11.29 -5.16
N ALA A 90 2.84 11.39 -5.30
CA ALA A 90 3.60 12.64 -5.14
C ALA A 90 3.52 13.61 -6.33
N ASN A 91 2.63 13.35 -7.30
CA ASN A 91 2.45 14.19 -8.48
C ASN A 91 1.86 15.57 -8.13
N PRO A 92 2.34 16.69 -8.72
CA PRO A 92 1.75 18.01 -8.58
C PRO A 92 0.23 18.09 -8.73
N PHE A 93 -0.37 17.31 -9.65
CA PHE A 93 -1.84 17.29 -9.83
C PHE A 93 -2.60 16.71 -8.62
N MET A 94 -1.93 15.89 -7.81
CA MET A 94 -2.51 15.26 -6.63
C MET A 94 -2.44 16.13 -5.38
N LYS A 95 -1.71 17.24 -5.37
CA LYS A 95 -1.53 18.08 -4.16
C LYS A 95 -2.81 18.62 -3.53
N SER A 96 -3.90 18.69 -4.28
CA SER A 96 -5.22 19.06 -3.73
C SER A 96 -5.98 17.91 -3.06
N LEU A 97 -5.54 16.67 -3.30
CA LEU A 97 -6.19 15.42 -2.89
C LEU A 97 -5.33 14.59 -1.94
N TYR A 98 -4.01 14.60 -2.11
CA TYR A 98 -3.07 13.81 -1.36
C TYR A 98 -1.72 14.52 -1.27
N CYS A 99 -1.10 14.56 -0.10
CA CYS A 99 0.30 14.97 0.05
C CYS A 99 0.93 14.32 1.29
N PHE A 100 2.27 14.33 1.32
CA PHE A 100 3.06 13.97 2.49
C PHE A 100 3.65 15.23 3.11
N ASP A 101 3.65 15.35 4.44
CA ASP A 101 4.34 16.44 5.14
C ASP A 101 5.84 16.49 4.78
N ASP A 102 6.50 15.33 4.82
CA ASP A 102 7.88 15.15 4.33
C ASP A 102 7.86 14.16 3.15
N LEU A 103 7.99 14.71 1.94
CA LEU A 103 8.03 13.90 0.71
C LEU A 103 9.21 12.91 0.70
N ARG A 104 10.38 13.31 1.21
CA ARG A 104 11.54 12.41 1.23
C ARG A 104 11.24 11.23 2.13
N PHE A 105 10.72 11.48 3.33
CA PHE A 105 10.30 10.43 4.27
C PHE A 105 9.20 9.54 3.69
N GLY A 106 8.16 10.13 3.11
CA GLY A 106 7.09 9.39 2.44
C GLY A 106 7.63 8.49 1.32
N LEU A 107 8.58 8.97 0.51
CA LEU A 107 9.17 8.18 -0.57
C LEU A 107 10.02 7.03 -0.06
N TRP A 108 10.95 7.24 0.88
CA TRP A 108 11.81 6.13 1.31
C TRP A 108 11.10 5.20 2.30
N PHE A 109 10.51 5.73 3.38
CA PHE A 109 9.89 4.92 4.43
C PHE A 109 8.52 4.40 4.01
N GLY A 110 7.73 5.20 3.29
CA GLY A 110 6.46 4.76 2.72
C GLY A 110 6.65 3.63 1.71
N THR A 111 7.63 3.72 0.81
CA THR A 111 7.98 2.61 -0.10
C THR A 111 8.38 1.35 0.66
N LEU A 112 9.17 1.47 1.73
CA LEU A 112 9.57 0.33 2.54
C LEU A 112 8.38 -0.32 3.25
N LEU A 113 7.55 0.48 3.92
CA LEU A 113 6.36 0.00 4.63
C LEU A 113 5.37 -0.66 3.66
N TYR A 114 5.03 0.04 2.58
CA TYR A 114 4.04 -0.43 1.63
C TYR A 114 4.55 -1.59 0.77
N GLY A 115 5.82 -1.54 0.37
CA GLY A 115 6.51 -2.64 -0.30
C GLY A 115 6.58 -3.89 0.56
N ALA A 116 6.80 -3.76 1.88
CA ALA A 116 6.73 -4.89 2.80
C ALA A 116 5.33 -5.52 2.84
N TRP A 117 4.25 -4.72 2.83
CA TRP A 117 2.88 -5.26 2.77
C TRP A 117 2.63 -6.02 1.46
N LEU A 118 3.03 -5.45 0.33
CA LEU A 118 2.92 -6.11 -0.97
C LEU A 118 3.74 -7.40 -1.02
N LEU A 119 4.94 -7.42 -0.43
CA LEU A 119 5.78 -8.61 -0.32
C LEU A 119 5.11 -9.72 0.49
N MET A 120 4.40 -9.38 1.59
CA MET A 120 3.67 -10.37 2.39
C MET A 120 2.48 -10.97 1.63
N VAL A 121 1.83 -10.20 0.75
CA VAL A 121 0.62 -10.65 0.03
C VAL A 121 0.95 -11.36 -1.27
N MET A 122 2.05 -10.98 -1.93
CA MET A 122 2.44 -11.51 -3.23
C MET A 122 2.44 -13.05 -3.31
N PRO A 123 2.94 -13.82 -2.32
CA PRO A 123 2.88 -15.28 -2.35
C PRO A 123 1.45 -15.84 -2.35
N PHE A 124 0.51 -15.18 -1.65
CA PHE A 124 -0.89 -15.58 -1.63
C PHE A 124 -1.56 -15.29 -2.97
N TRP A 125 -1.23 -14.14 -3.59
CA TRP A 125 -1.75 -13.76 -4.90
C TRP A 125 -1.29 -14.70 -6.01
N ILE A 126 0.02 -14.96 -6.12
CA ILE A 126 0.57 -15.83 -7.18
C ILE A 126 -0.02 -17.24 -7.08
N ARG A 127 -0.17 -17.78 -5.86
CA ARG A 127 -0.82 -19.09 -5.64
C ARG A 127 -2.30 -19.11 -6.00
N LEU A 128 -2.96 -17.96 -6.03
CA LEU A 128 -4.36 -17.85 -6.44
C LEU A 128 -4.48 -17.76 -7.97
N GLU A 129 -3.56 -17.04 -8.62
CA GLU A 129 -3.59 -16.83 -10.08
C GLU A 129 -2.97 -17.99 -10.88
N GLU A 130 -1.97 -18.68 -10.34
CA GLU A 130 -1.35 -19.86 -10.94
C GLU A 130 -1.73 -21.12 -10.15
N PRO A 131 -3.02 -21.56 -10.20
CA PRO A 131 -3.50 -22.62 -9.35
C PRO A 131 -2.98 -24.00 -9.77
N GLU A 132 -2.44 -24.74 -8.81
CA GLU A 132 -2.29 -26.20 -8.90
C GLU A 132 -3.60 -26.85 -8.42
N GLY A 133 -4.60 -26.92 -9.31
CA GLY A 133 -5.88 -27.62 -9.08
C GLY A 133 -7.10 -26.74 -8.75
N ASP A 134 -8.22 -27.38 -8.43
CA ASP A 134 -9.52 -26.73 -8.25
C ASP A 134 -9.63 -26.00 -6.89
N ARG A 135 -10.20 -24.79 -6.89
CA ARG A 135 -10.42 -24.00 -5.66
C ARG A 135 -11.74 -23.25 -5.68
N GLY A 136 -12.63 -23.68 -4.79
CA GLY A 136 -13.81 -22.92 -4.41
C GLY A 136 -13.49 -21.61 -3.67
N LEU A 137 -14.49 -20.74 -3.62
CA LEU A 137 -14.48 -19.41 -2.99
C LEU A 137 -13.86 -19.37 -1.58
N SER A 138 -14.02 -20.44 -0.79
CA SER A 138 -13.53 -20.53 0.59
C SER A 138 -12.01 -20.39 0.70
N ARG A 139 -11.22 -21.02 -0.19
CA ARG A 139 -9.75 -20.93 -0.16
C ARG A 139 -9.27 -19.52 -0.50
N ALA A 140 -9.93 -18.86 -1.46
CA ALA A 140 -9.62 -17.48 -1.81
C ALA A 140 -9.92 -16.53 -0.65
N LEU A 141 -11.07 -16.71 0.03
CA LEU A 141 -11.43 -15.94 1.22
C LEU A 141 -10.43 -16.13 2.36
N ILE A 142 -10.07 -17.38 2.69
CA ILE A 142 -9.08 -17.69 3.73
C ILE A 142 -7.72 -17.06 3.39
N GLY A 143 -7.25 -17.21 2.16
CA GLY A 143 -5.99 -16.61 1.70
C GLY A 143 -5.99 -15.09 1.81
N ALA A 144 -7.08 -14.44 1.41
CA ALA A 144 -7.23 -12.99 1.49
C ALA A 144 -7.29 -12.47 2.94
N LEU A 145 -7.97 -13.19 3.84
CA LEU A 145 -8.05 -12.85 5.26
C LEU A 145 -6.69 -13.07 5.96
N ALA A 146 -6.02 -14.19 5.68
CA ALA A 146 -4.70 -14.48 6.21
C ALA A 146 -3.66 -13.43 5.77
N ALA A 147 -3.66 -13.07 4.49
CA ALA A 147 -2.80 -12.01 3.96
C ALA A 147 -3.09 -10.66 4.62
N ALA A 148 -4.36 -10.28 4.77
CA ALA A 148 -4.73 -9.04 5.45
C ALA A 148 -4.27 -9.02 6.92
N MET A 149 -4.49 -10.11 7.66
CA MET A 149 -4.06 -10.21 9.06
C MET A 149 -2.54 -10.13 9.19
N LEU A 150 -1.80 -10.82 8.31
CA LEU A 150 -0.34 -10.76 8.28
C LEU A 150 0.15 -9.32 8.04
N CYS A 151 -0.44 -8.61 7.07
CA CYS A 151 -0.13 -7.21 6.82
C CYS A 151 -0.39 -6.34 8.05
N ILE A 152 -1.54 -6.52 8.72
CA ILE A 152 -1.88 -5.76 9.93
C ILE A 152 -0.88 -6.04 11.06
N CYS A 153 -0.53 -7.29 11.33
CA CYS A 153 0.46 -7.63 12.36
C CYS A 153 1.83 -7.02 12.08
N VAL A 154 2.31 -7.10 10.83
CA VAL A 154 3.59 -6.51 10.42
C VAL A 154 3.53 -4.98 10.52
N ALA A 155 2.42 -4.38 10.09
CA ALA A 155 2.21 -2.94 10.17
C ALA A 155 2.22 -2.45 11.63
N GLU A 156 1.48 -3.11 12.53
CA GLU A 156 1.48 -2.80 13.95
C GLU A 156 2.89 -2.93 14.54
N GLY A 157 3.60 -4.01 14.21
CA GLY A 157 4.99 -4.20 14.62
C GLY A 157 5.90 -3.04 14.18
N ILE A 158 5.78 -2.61 12.92
CA ILE A 158 6.55 -1.48 12.38
C ILE A 158 6.17 -0.19 13.10
N LYS A 159 4.88 0.10 13.25
CA LYS A 159 4.38 1.33 13.89
C LYS A 159 4.83 1.46 15.34
N TRP A 160 4.82 0.38 16.12
CA TRP A 160 5.17 0.44 17.54
C TRP A 160 6.66 0.30 17.83
N ARG A 161 7.41 -0.43 17.00
CA ARG A 161 8.82 -0.74 17.28
C ARG A 161 9.81 0.02 16.41
N ILE A 162 9.50 0.24 15.13
CA ILE A 162 10.45 0.78 14.15
C ILE A 162 10.17 2.26 13.89
N ALA A 163 8.91 2.63 13.61
CA ALA A 163 8.53 3.99 13.27
C ALA A 163 8.97 5.05 14.32
N PRO A 164 8.86 4.81 15.65
CA PRO A 164 9.29 5.79 16.64
C PRO A 164 10.79 6.07 16.66
N GLN A 165 11.61 5.21 16.03
CA GLN A 165 13.05 5.39 15.92
C GLN A 165 13.45 6.31 14.76
N VAL A 166 12.53 6.50 13.79
CA VAL A 166 12.80 7.25 12.55
C VAL A 166 11.89 8.46 12.36
N THR A 167 10.72 8.50 13.02
CA THR A 167 9.77 9.59 12.94
C THR A 167 8.91 9.70 14.21
N THR A 168 8.16 10.79 14.33
CA THR A 168 7.18 10.97 15.41
C THR A 168 5.86 10.31 15.02
N VAL A 169 5.45 9.27 15.74
CA VAL A 169 4.16 8.60 15.48
C VAL A 169 3.03 9.38 16.15
N ARG A 170 2.08 9.88 15.37
CA ARG A 170 0.91 10.63 15.86
C ARG A 170 -0.28 9.69 16.03
N TYR A 171 -0.32 8.94 17.14
CA TYR A 171 -1.39 7.98 17.40
C TYR A 171 -2.79 8.63 17.38
N GLY A 172 -3.74 8.03 16.67
CA GLY A 172 -5.10 8.54 16.52
C GLY A 172 -5.25 9.75 15.59
N HIS A 173 -4.17 10.18 14.93
CA HIS A 173 -4.23 11.31 14.01
C HIS A 173 -5.03 10.96 12.75
N VAL A 174 -5.89 11.88 12.33
CA VAL A 174 -6.74 11.74 11.15
C VAL A 174 -6.33 12.79 10.14
N GLY A 175 -5.68 12.38 9.05
CA GLY A 175 -5.23 13.28 7.98
C GLY A 175 -6.31 13.65 6.97
N LEU A 176 -7.62 13.51 7.28
CA LEU A 176 -8.70 13.79 6.34
C LEU A 176 -9.15 15.25 6.42
N ARG A 177 -9.17 15.94 5.27
CA ARG A 177 -9.50 17.38 5.11
C ARG A 177 -8.59 18.32 5.91
N ASP A 178 -7.33 17.95 6.06
CA ASP A 178 -6.36 18.75 6.80
C ASP A 178 -5.84 19.91 5.94
N TYR A 179 -6.64 20.97 5.78
CA TYR A 179 -6.27 22.18 5.03
C TYR A 179 -5.72 23.30 5.92
N GLY A 180 -5.10 22.94 7.06
CA GLY A 180 -4.57 23.90 8.02
C GLY A 180 -3.40 24.74 7.48
N PRO A 181 -3.14 25.93 8.05
CA PRO A 181 -1.92 26.67 7.75
C PRO A 181 -0.69 25.84 8.14
N GLY A 182 0.19 25.56 7.17
CA GLY A 182 1.38 24.72 7.34
C GLY A 182 1.24 23.28 6.84
N VAL A 183 0.07 22.89 6.30
CA VAL A 183 -0.13 21.58 5.67
C VAL A 183 0.23 21.63 4.20
N CYS A 184 0.76 20.53 3.65
CA CYS A 184 1.20 20.42 2.26
C CYS A 184 0.06 20.44 1.22
N LEU A 185 -1.21 20.41 1.64
CA LEU A 185 -2.36 20.36 0.73
C LEU A 185 -2.62 21.74 0.11
N GLU A 186 -2.72 21.76 -1.22
CA GLU A 186 -3.10 22.98 -1.95
C GLU A 186 -4.64 23.08 -2.06
N PRO A 187 -5.25 24.23 -1.73
CA PRO A 187 -6.69 24.40 -1.87
C PRO A 187 -7.12 24.26 -3.33
N ARG A 188 -8.23 23.55 -3.58
CA ARG A 188 -8.82 23.48 -4.92
C ARG A 188 -9.18 24.90 -5.38
N ARG A 189 -8.49 25.41 -6.41
CA ARG A 189 -8.94 26.58 -7.15
C ARG A 189 -10.33 26.25 -7.72
N ARG A 190 -11.34 27.00 -7.29
CA ARG A 190 -12.70 26.89 -7.81
C ARG A 190 -12.75 27.38 -9.25
#